data_AF-A0A4R3AM63-F1
#
_entry.id   AF-A0A4R3AM63-F1
#
_cell.length_a   1.000
_cell.length_b   1.000
_cell.length_c   1.000
_cell.angle_alpha   90.00
_cell.angle_beta   90.00
_cell.angle_gamma   90.00
#
_symmetry.space_group_name_H-M   'P 1'
#
loop_
_entity.id
_entity.type
_entity.pdbx_description
1 polymer ?
#
loop_
_entity_poly.entity_id
_entity_poly.type
_entity_poly.pdbx_seq_one_letter_code
_entity_poly.pdbx_strand_id
1 'polypeptide(L)' 'MSNVFSKLAAREYVNDTKLGLPSTDRAHFDRRKHLMSVLAGGKGWRVPSKEPARRADGTTRGERKRALRERTFAHLRVAA' A
#
# COMPACT_ATOMS: atom_id res chain seq x y z
N MET A 1 29.28 3.99 -29.25
CA MET A 1 28.59 2.86 -29.92
C MET A 1 27.86 2.05 -28.85
N SER A 2 26.54 1.85 -28.96
CA SER A 2 25.85 0.95 -28.02
C SER A 2 26.16 -0.50 -28.41
N ASN A 3 26.67 -1.29 -27.47
CA ASN A 3 26.93 -2.70 -27.73
C ASN A 3 25.61 -3.51 -27.65
N VAL A 4 25.65 -4.76 -28.12
CA VAL A 4 24.46 -5.63 -28.14
C VAL A 4 23.92 -5.88 -26.73
N PHE A 5 24.81 -6.03 -25.74
CA PHE A 5 24.43 -6.21 -24.34
C PHE A 5 23.71 -4.98 -23.77
N SER A 6 24.13 -3.76 -24.13
CA SER A 6 23.46 -2.52 -23.74
C SER A 6 22.03 -2.47 -24.28
N LYS A 7 21.82 -2.95 -25.52
CA LYS A 7 20.49 -3.01 -26.14
C LYS A 7 19.59 -4.04 -25.47
N LEU A 8 20.13 -5.21 -25.11
CA LEU A 8 19.39 -6.24 -24.39
C LEU A 8 19.00 -5.76 -22.99
N ALA A 9 19.94 -5.19 -22.24
CA ALA A 9 19.68 -4.62 -20.92
C ALA A 9 18.63 -3.50 -20.96
N ALA A 10 18.69 -2.61 -21.96
CA ALA A 10 17.69 -1.57 -22.14
C ALA A 10 16.30 -2.16 -22.44
N ARG A 11 16.21 -3.22 -23.24
CA ARG A 11 14.95 -3.89 -23.56
C ARG A 11 14.34 -4.58 -22.35
N GLU A 12 15.15 -5.23 -21.53
CA GLU A 12 14.70 -5.84 -20.26
C GLU A 12 14.19 -4.78 -19.28
N TYR A 13 14.93 -3.67 -19.13
CA TYR A 13 14.50 -2.56 -18.30
C TYR A 13 13.15 -1.98 -18.75
N VAL A 14 12.96 -1.78 -20.06
CA VAL A 14 11.69 -1.28 -20.61
C VAL A 14 10.54 -2.26 -20.36
N ASN A 15 10.78 -3.57 -20.47
CA ASN A 15 9.77 -4.58 -20.18
C ASN A 15 9.32 -4.51 -18.72
N ASP A 16 10.26 -4.40 -17.78
CA ASP A 16 9.96 -4.41 -16.36
C ASP A 16 9.29 -3.10 -15.88
N THR A 17 9.63 -1.96 -16.47
CA THR A 17 9.17 -0.63 -16.01
C THR A 17 7.90 -0.13 -16.69
N LYS A 18 7.60 -0.55 -17.92
CA LYS A 18 6.44 -0.04 -18.65
C LYS A 18 5.15 -0.74 -18.24
N LEU A 19 4.25 0.03 -17.63
CA LEU A 19 2.91 -0.42 -17.25
C LEU A 19 2.09 -0.79 -18.50
N GLY A 20 1.31 -1.88 -18.40
CA GLY A 20 0.40 -2.33 -19.47
C GLY A 20 0.99 -3.29 -20.51
N LEU A 21 2.30 -3.57 -20.48
CA LEU A 21 2.88 -4.64 -21.31
C LEU A 21 2.55 -6.01 -20.72
N PRO A 22 2.08 -6.99 -21.50
CA PRO A 22 1.91 -8.36 -20.99
C PRO A 22 3.27 -8.94 -20.57
N SER A 23 3.27 -9.75 -19.52
CA SER A 23 4.49 -10.46 -19.10
C SER A 23 4.90 -11.45 -20.18
N THR A 24 6.10 -11.26 -20.72
CA THR A 24 6.67 -12.05 -21.80
C THR A 24 7.20 -13.40 -21.33
N ASP A 25 7.64 -13.50 -20.08
CA ASP A 25 8.14 -14.72 -19.45
C ASP A 25 7.84 -14.72 -17.94
N ARG A 26 8.11 -15.87 -17.30
CA ARG A 26 7.85 -16.02 -15.86
C ARG A 26 8.74 -15.11 -15.01
N ALA A 27 10.01 -14.97 -15.38
CA ALA A 27 10.96 -14.15 -14.65
C ALA A 27 10.55 -12.67 -14.63
N HIS A 28 10.09 -12.13 -15.76
CA HIS A 28 9.53 -10.77 -15.84
C HIS A 28 8.29 -10.61 -14.96
N PHE A 29 7.39 -11.60 -14.94
CA PHE A 29 6.23 -11.57 -14.04
C PHE A 29 6.64 -11.49 -12.56
N ASP A 30 7.61 -12.32 -12.14
CA ASP A 30 8.07 -12.35 -10.76
C ASP A 30 8.81 -11.05 -10.36
N ARG A 31 9.66 -10.49 -11.25
CA ARG A 31 10.30 -9.17 -11.04
C ARG A 31 9.29 -8.05 -10.89
N ARG A 32 8.27 -8.00 -11.76
CA ARG A 32 7.22 -6.99 -11.69
C ARG A 32 6.37 -7.13 -10.43
N LYS A 33 6.01 -8.36 -10.05
CA LYS A 33 5.29 -8.63 -8.79
C LYS A 33 6.09 -8.16 -7.57
N HIS A 34 7.40 -8.42 -7.56
CA HIS A 34 8.28 -7.95 -6.49
C HIS A 34 8.32 -6.43 -6.42
N LEU A 35 8.56 -5.76 -7.55
CA LEU A 35 8.55 -4.30 -7.65
C LEU A 35 7.24 -3.70 -7.12
N MET A 36 6.10 -4.23 -7.56
CA MET A 36 4.79 -3.78 -7.11
C MET A 36 4.56 -4.00 -5.61
N SER A 37 5.09 -5.07 -5.03
CA SER A 37 5.04 -5.33 -3.58
C SER A 37 5.89 -4.33 -2.79
N VAL A 38 7.08 -4.00 -3.29
CA VAL A 38 7.99 -3.02 -2.68
C VAL A 38 7.37 -1.62 -2.72
N LEU A 39 6.82 -1.21 -3.87
CA LEU A 39 6.14 0.07 -4.04
C LEU A 39 4.92 0.21 -3.13
N ALA A 40 4.17 -0.88 -2.91
CA ALA A 40 3.07 -0.92 -1.97
C ALA A 40 3.50 -1.02 -0.48
N GLY A 41 4.81 -1.08 -0.20
CA GLY A 41 5.35 -1.24 1.15
C GLY A 41 4.86 -2.51 1.86
N GLY A 42 4.56 -3.57 1.10
CA GLY A 42 3.98 -4.82 1.61
C GLY A 42 2.52 -4.72 2.09
N LYS A 43 1.89 -3.54 1.99
CA LYS A 43 0.51 -3.29 2.46
C LYS A 43 -0.55 -3.52 1.36
N GLY A 44 -0.11 -4.01 0.19
CA GLY A 44 -0.92 -4.13 -1.02
C GLY A 44 -1.29 -2.77 -1.60
N TRP A 45 -1.69 -2.75 -2.87
CA TRP A 45 -2.27 -1.56 -3.48
C TRP A 45 -3.69 -1.38 -2.93
N ARG A 46 -3.79 -0.74 -1.77
CA ARG A 46 -5.07 -0.47 -1.14
C ARG A 46 -5.72 0.71 -1.85
N VAL A 47 -7.03 0.60 -2.12
CA VAL A 47 -7.88 1.77 -2.36
C VAL A 47 -7.61 2.75 -1.20
N PRO A 48 -7.40 4.06 -1.46
CA PRO A 48 -7.25 5.04 -0.39
C PRO A 48 -8.35 4.80 0.64
N SER A 49 -8.00 4.86 1.93
CA SER A 49 -8.98 4.59 2.98
C SER A 49 -10.20 5.46 2.72
N LYS A 50 -11.36 4.84 2.46
CA LYS A 50 -12.63 5.58 2.44
C LYS A 50 -12.66 6.40 3.72
N GLU A 51 -13.06 7.66 3.60
CA GLU A 51 -13.28 8.48 4.78
C GLU A 51 -14.18 7.70 5.76
N PRO A 52 -13.85 7.71 7.06
CA PRO A 52 -14.62 6.95 8.02
C PRO A 52 -16.07 7.43 8.00
N ALA A 53 -17.00 6.51 7.79
CA ALA A 53 -18.42 6.82 7.77
C ALA A 53 -18.83 7.54 9.06
N ARG A 54 -19.41 8.73 8.89
CA ARG A 54 -20.03 9.48 9.98
C ARG A 54 -21.46 9.00 10.17
N ARG A 55 -21.88 8.92 11.43
CA ARG A 55 -23.27 8.63 11.80
C ARG A 55 -24.07 9.94 11.92
N ALA A 56 -25.37 9.82 12.20
CA ALA A 56 -26.26 10.96 12.37
C ALA A 56 -25.80 11.96 13.45
N ASP A 57 -25.08 11.48 14.46
CA ASP A 57 -24.45 12.26 15.53
C ASP A 57 -23.11 12.90 15.12
N GLY A 58 -22.71 12.80 13.84
CA GLY A 58 -21.48 13.37 13.31
C GLY A 58 -20.19 12.63 13.69
N THR A 59 -20.27 11.60 14.55
CA THR A 59 -19.10 10.87 15.05
C THR A 59 -18.70 9.70 14.16
N THR A 60 -17.40 9.40 14.17
CA THR A 60 -16.87 8.16 13.57
C THR A 60 -16.94 6.99 14.56
N ARG A 61 -16.92 5.75 14.05
CA ARG A 61 -16.79 4.55 14.91
C ARG A 61 -15.53 4.61 15.80
N GLY A 62 -14.44 5.19 15.29
CA GLY A 62 -13.16 5.31 15.99
C GLY A 62 -13.23 6.27 17.17
N GLU A 63 -13.88 7.43 16.99
CA GLU A 63 -14.15 8.37 18.08
C GLU A 63 -14.97 7.74 19.19
N ARG A 64 -16.07 7.05 18.87
CA ARG A 64 -16.90 6.40 19.90
C ARG A 64 -16.13 5.33 20.69
N LYS A 65 -15.26 4.56 20.03
CA LYS A 65 -14.38 3.62 20.74
C LYS A 65 -13.38 4.32 21.66
N ARG A 66 -12.81 5.45 21.23
CA ARG A 66 -11.90 6.24 22.08
C ARG A 66 -12.62 6.86 23.27
N ALA A 67 -13.77 7.50 23.04
CA ALA A 67 -14.60 8.06 24.10
C ALA A 67 -15.05 7.00 25.12
N LEU A 68 -15.41 5.80 24.65
CA LEU A 68 -15.76 4.69 25.54
C LEU A 68 -14.55 4.25 26.38
N ARG A 69 -13.36 4.13 25.78
CA ARG A 69 -12.14 3.79 26.52
C ARG A 69 -11.77 4.83 27.56
N GLU A 70 -11.89 6.11 27.22
CA GLU A 70 -11.63 7.20 28.17
C GLU A 70 -12.57 7.14 29.36
N ARG A 71 -13.86 6.87 29.14
CA ARG A 71 -14.84 6.67 30.22
C ARG A 71 -14.52 5.45 31.06
N THR A 72 -14.20 4.31 30.44
CA THR A 72 -13.93 3.06 31.16
C THR A 72 -12.64 3.14 31.97
N PHE A 73 -11.60 3.78 31.44
CA PHE A 73 -10.27 3.85 32.07
C PHE A 73 -10.02 5.18 32.81
N ALA A 74 -11.02 6.03 32.98
CA ALA A 74 -10.90 7.30 33.70
C ALA A 74 -10.35 7.11 35.12
N HIS A 75 -10.80 6.05 35.81
CA HIS A 75 -10.37 5.72 37.17
C HIS A 75 -8.87 5.39 37.29
N LEU A 76 -8.24 4.89 36.23
CA LEU A 76 -6.80 4.56 36.23
C LEU A 76 -5.91 5.80 36.11
N ARG A 77 -6.45 6.93 35.64
CA ARG A 77 -5.69 8.19 35.49
C ARG A 77 -5.64 9.04 36.75
N VAL A 78 -6.53 8.80 37.72
CA VAL A 78 -6.57 9.51 39.00
C VAL A 78 -5.58 8.93 40.02
N ALA A 79 -5.08 7.71 39.76
CA ALA A 79 -4.18 6.99 40.65
C ALA A 79 -2.69 7.10 40.26
N ALA A 80 -2.34 7.95 39.30
CA ALA A 80 -0.97 8.24 38.84
C ALA A 80 -0.62 9.70 39.10
#